data_AF-A0A420YQH4-F1
#
_entry.id   AF-A0A420YQH4-F1
#
_cell.length_a   1.000
_cell.length_b   1.000
_cell.length_c   1.000
_cell.angle_alpha   90.00
_cell.angle_beta   90.00
_cell.angle_gamma   90.00
#
_symmetry.space_group_name_H-M   'P 1'
#
loop_
_entity.id
_entity.type
_entity.pdbx_description
1 polymer ?
#
loop_
_entity_poly.entity_id
_entity_poly.type
_entity_poly.pdbx_seq_one_letter_code
_entity_poly.pdbx_strand_id
1 'polypeptide(L)'
;MACLDKKMDIMESDSCDFSWCYGLVGISIYMKDLEEAKDLLKEMQHYMTNSLAKLITMDFLPINNHQVCLCHGIAGLIYYLWREGCLECSHNILRILNRYYERLFIEPNQDFRILEGYGGMLLVMLALHMNKQFKGDILLGYS
;
A
#
# COMPACT_ATOMS: atom_id res chain seq x y z
N MET A 1 -8.37 4.90 -24.38
CA MET A 1 -7.57 3.67 -24.52
C MET A 1 -6.08 4.02 -24.49
N ALA A 2 -5.53 4.72 -25.49
CA ALA A 2 -4.10 5.08 -25.53
C ALA A 2 -3.50 5.83 -24.31
N CYS A 3 -4.29 6.52 -23.48
CA CYS A 3 -3.82 7.20 -22.26
C CYS A 3 -3.83 6.28 -21.01
N LEU A 4 -4.67 5.24 -21.00
CA LEU A 4 -4.68 4.20 -19.96
C LEU A 4 -3.57 3.18 -20.25
N ASP A 5 -3.40 2.82 -21.52
CA ASP A 5 -2.33 1.91 -21.97
C ASP A 5 -0.95 2.51 -21.65
N LYS A 6 -0.75 3.82 -21.88
CA LYS A 6 0.47 4.54 -21.47
C LYS A 6 0.69 4.61 -19.95
N LYS A 7 -0.36 4.56 -19.14
CA LYS A 7 -0.25 4.53 -17.67
C LYS A 7 0.06 3.12 -17.16
N MET A 8 -0.41 2.09 -17.86
CA MET A 8 -0.06 0.69 -17.60
C MET A 8 1.37 0.37 -18.02
N ASP A 9 1.85 0.87 -19.16
CA ASP A 9 3.24 0.68 -19.61
C ASP A 9 4.27 1.29 -18.64
N ILE A 10 3.92 2.38 -17.95
CA ILE A 10 4.77 2.98 -16.88
C ILE A 10 4.89 2.05 -15.67
N MET A 11 3.88 1.23 -15.38
CA MET A 11 3.94 0.24 -14.30
C MET A 11 4.71 -1.03 -14.70
N GLU A 12 4.72 -1.40 -15.98
CA GLU A 12 5.47 -2.56 -16.47
C GLU A 12 6.97 -2.27 -16.67
N SER A 13 7.36 -1.03 -16.98
CA SER A 13 8.76 -0.69 -17.24
C SER A 13 9.60 -0.33 -16.01
N ASP A 14 8.99 0.09 -14.89
CA ASP A 14 9.66 0.43 -13.62
C ASP A 14 9.35 -0.61 -12.52
N SER A 15 9.74 -1.86 -12.80
CA SER A 15 9.52 -3.16 -12.12
C SER A 15 9.71 -3.29 -10.59
N CYS A 16 9.39 -2.29 -9.77
CA CYS A 16 9.41 -2.45 -8.31
C CYS A 16 8.06 -2.97 -7.80
N ASP A 17 8.02 -4.26 -7.47
CA ASP A 17 6.90 -4.85 -6.73
C ASP A 17 6.89 -4.30 -5.28
N PHE A 18 5.85 -3.54 -4.93
CA PHE A 18 5.64 -3.03 -3.57
C PHE A 18 4.81 -3.98 -2.70
N SER A 19 4.54 -5.21 -3.16
CA SER A 19 3.74 -6.18 -2.43
C SER A 19 4.37 -6.56 -1.09
N TRP A 20 3.51 -6.90 -0.13
CA TRP A 20 3.94 -7.52 1.10
C TRP A 20 4.38 -8.97 0.86
N CYS A 21 3.66 -9.72 0.02
CA CYS A 21 3.92 -11.15 -0.19
C CYS A 21 5.21 -11.48 -0.95
N TYR A 22 5.65 -10.62 -1.89
CA TYR A 22 6.82 -10.90 -2.75
C TYR A 22 7.72 -9.68 -3.02
N GLY A 23 7.33 -8.50 -2.54
CA GLY A 23 7.93 -7.22 -2.92
C GLY A 23 8.73 -6.53 -1.81
N LEU A 24 9.01 -5.25 -2.06
CA LEU A 24 9.85 -4.42 -1.21
C LEU A 24 9.31 -4.28 0.21
N VAL A 25 7.98 -4.31 0.41
CA VAL A 25 7.38 -4.25 1.75
C VAL A 25 7.79 -5.48 2.57
N GLY A 26 7.63 -6.68 2.02
CA GLY A 26 8.01 -7.92 2.71
C GLY A 26 9.51 -7.97 3.01
N ILE A 27 10.34 -7.59 2.04
CA ILE A 27 11.80 -7.53 2.20
C ILE A 27 12.18 -6.53 3.29
N SER A 28 11.58 -5.34 3.31
CA SER A 28 11.89 -4.32 4.30
C SER A 28 11.49 -4.73 5.72
N ILE A 29 10.38 -5.46 5.90
CA ILE A 29 9.98 -6.02 7.19
C ILE A 29 11.05 -6.99 7.70
N TYR A 30 11.54 -7.90 6.85
CA TYR A 30 12.62 -8.83 7.21
C TYR A 30 13.93 -8.10 7.55
N MET A 31 14.28 -7.06 6.79
CA MET A 31 15.53 -6.30 7.00
C MET A 31 15.53 -5.46 8.28
N LYS A 32 14.38 -5.17 8.88
CA LYS A 32 14.25 -4.31 10.06
C LYS A 32 15.10 -4.76 11.24
N ASP A 33 15.25 -6.07 11.39
CA ASP A 33 15.98 -6.67 12.51
C ASP A 33 17.48 -6.89 12.21
N LEU A 34 17.94 -6.50 11.00
CA LEU A 34 19.34 -6.63 10.57
C LEU A 34 20.07 -5.29 10.69
N GLU A 35 20.99 -5.18 11.63
CA GLU A 35 21.77 -3.95 11.88
C GLU A 35 22.51 -3.49 10.62
N GLU A 36 23.10 -4.43 9.88
CA GLU A 36 23.87 -4.18 8.67
C GLU A 36 23.01 -3.67 7.50
N ALA A 37 21.68 -3.86 7.57
CA ALA A 37 20.75 -3.46 6.52
C ALA A 37 20.11 -2.08 6.76
N LYS A 38 20.39 -1.40 7.87
CA LYS A 38 19.68 -0.17 8.27
C LYS A 38 19.73 0.96 7.23
N ASP A 39 20.87 1.16 6.58
CA ASP A 39 21.00 2.23 5.59
C ASP A 39 20.24 1.88 4.30
N LEU A 40 20.35 0.63 3.84
CA LEU A 40 19.56 0.13 2.71
C LEU A 40 18.05 0.19 2.99
N LEU A 41 17.63 -0.16 4.21
CA LEU A 41 16.23 -0.09 4.62
C LEU A 41 15.69 1.34 4.52
N LYS A 42 16.47 2.34 4.96
CA LYS A 42 16.09 3.76 4.82
C LYS A 42 15.95 4.17 3.37
N GLU A 43 16.88 3.74 2.50
CA GLU A 43 16.80 4.01 1.07
C GLU A 43 15.54 3.38 0.43
N MET A 44 15.23 2.13 0.79
CA MET A 44 14.02 1.44 0.34
C MET A 44 12.75 2.15 0.81
N GLN A 45 12.68 2.54 2.09
CA GLN A 45 11.57 3.29 2.67
C GLN A 45 11.40 4.66 1.99
N HIS A 46 12.49 5.36 1.70
CA HIS A 46 12.48 6.62 0.98
C HIS A 46 11.96 6.44 -0.45
N TYR A 47 12.45 5.42 -1.16
CA TYR A 47 12.00 5.08 -2.51
C TYR A 47 10.50 4.74 -2.55
N MET A 48 10.03 3.89 -1.65
CA MET A 48 8.62 3.52 -1.52
C MET A 48 7.72 4.73 -1.21
N THR A 49 8.14 5.59 -0.28
CA THR A 49 7.41 6.82 0.07
C THR A 49 7.29 7.77 -1.12
N ASN A 50 8.40 8.00 -1.85
CA ASN A 50 8.40 8.86 -3.04
C ASN A 50 7.55 8.29 -4.16
N SER A 51 7.60 6.97 -4.37
CA SER A 51 6.79 6.28 -5.38
C SER A 51 5.30 6.37 -5.05
N LEU A 52 4.93 6.16 -3.78
CA LEU A 52 3.56 6.40 -3.33
C LEU A 52 3.13 7.84 -3.58
N ALA A 53 3.93 8.84 -3.17
CA ALA A 53 3.61 10.25 -3.39
C ALA A 53 3.41 10.61 -4.87
N LYS A 54 4.18 10.02 -5.78
CA LYS A 54 3.98 10.16 -7.23
C LYS A 54 2.64 9.56 -7.67
N LEU A 55 2.30 8.35 -7.23
CA LEU A 55 1.00 7.72 -7.53
C LEU A 55 -0.17 8.59 -7.03
N ILE A 56 -0.03 9.14 -5.83
CA ILE A 56 -1.02 10.06 -5.26
C ILE A 56 -1.18 11.32 -6.14
N THR A 57 -0.07 11.90 -6.59
CA THR A 57 -0.07 13.13 -7.38
C THR A 57 -0.61 12.93 -8.79
N MET A 58 -0.38 11.74 -9.37
CA MET A 58 -0.92 11.35 -10.69
C MET A 58 -2.41 11.01 -10.68
N ASP A 59 -3.05 11.15 -9.51
CA ASP A 59 -4.44 10.76 -9.28
C ASP A 59 -4.69 9.30 -9.68
N PHE A 60 -3.71 8.43 -9.41
CA PHE A 60 -3.78 7.02 -9.78
C PHE A 60 -4.90 6.34 -9.00
N LEU A 61 -5.84 5.77 -9.74
CA LEU A 61 -6.94 4.96 -9.21
C LEU A 61 -6.76 3.53 -9.74
N PRO A 62 -6.19 2.61 -8.96
CA PRO A 62 -6.19 1.19 -9.27
C PRO A 62 -7.59 0.71 -9.65
N ILE A 63 -7.61 -0.12 -10.68
CA ILE A 63 -8.79 -0.44 -11.47
C ILE A 63 -9.52 -1.66 -10.87
N ASN A 64 -8.89 -2.43 -9.97
CA ASN A 64 -9.46 -3.66 -9.41
C ASN A 64 -9.03 -3.97 -7.95
N ASN A 65 -9.70 -4.96 -7.35
CA ASN A 65 -9.53 -5.43 -5.97
C ASN A 65 -8.08 -5.85 -5.65
N HIS A 66 -7.41 -6.48 -6.61
CA HIS A 66 -6.03 -6.94 -6.46
C HIS A 66 -5.06 -5.78 -6.20
N GLN A 67 -5.30 -4.64 -6.81
CA GLN A 67 -4.42 -3.48 -6.67
C GLN A 67 -4.65 -2.65 -5.39
N VAL A 68 -5.75 -2.88 -4.66
CA VAL A 68 -6.07 -2.17 -3.40
C VAL A 68 -5.81 -2.98 -2.14
N CYS A 69 -5.69 -4.30 -2.26
CA CYS A 69 -5.63 -5.22 -1.12
C CYS A 69 -4.38 -5.07 -0.22
N LEU A 70 -4.37 -5.77 0.91
CA LEU A 70 -3.26 -5.72 1.88
C LEU A 70 -2.04 -6.55 1.42
N CYS A 71 -2.27 -7.67 0.73
CA CYS A 71 -1.22 -8.64 0.39
C CYS A 71 -0.27 -8.13 -0.71
N HIS A 72 -0.82 -7.54 -1.76
CA HIS A 72 -0.06 -7.06 -2.93
C HIS A 72 -0.58 -5.74 -3.50
N GLY A 73 -1.47 -5.07 -2.78
CA GLY A 73 -2.04 -3.80 -3.19
C GLY A 73 -1.51 -2.61 -2.40
N ILE A 74 -2.02 -1.44 -2.74
CA ILE A 74 -1.60 -0.16 -2.16
C ILE A 74 -1.90 -0.05 -0.66
N ALA A 75 -2.89 -0.78 -0.13
CA ALA A 75 -3.18 -0.78 1.29
C ALA A 75 -2.02 -1.36 2.11
N GLY A 76 -1.40 -2.44 1.64
CA GLY A 76 -0.22 -3.04 2.29
C GLY A 76 0.94 -2.06 2.37
N LEU A 77 1.24 -1.39 1.25
CA LEU A 77 2.26 -0.35 1.18
C LEU A 77 1.99 0.81 2.13
N ILE A 78 0.76 1.34 2.13
CA ILE A 78 0.37 2.46 3.00
C ILE A 78 0.50 2.07 4.47
N TYR A 79 0.03 0.88 4.85
CA TYR A 79 0.14 0.41 6.23
C TYR A 79 1.59 0.30 6.68
N TYR A 80 2.44 -0.33 5.86
CA TYR A 80 3.85 -0.47 6.13
C TYR A 80 4.52 0.90 6.36
N LEU A 81 4.38 1.84 5.42
CA LEU A 81 5.04 3.13 5.52
C LEU A 81 4.53 3.96 6.71
N TRP A 82 3.24 3.89 7.02
CA TRP A 82 2.68 4.55 8.21
C TRP A 82 3.20 3.91 9.51
N ARG A 83 3.20 2.59 9.59
CA ARG A 83 3.64 1.84 10.77
C ARG A 83 5.11 2.11 11.11
N GLU A 84 5.95 2.19 10.08
CA GLU A 84 7.39 2.46 10.23
C GLU A 84 7.71 3.97 10.36
N GLY A 85 6.69 4.83 10.45
CA GLY A 85 6.87 6.27 10.62
C GLY A 85 7.40 7.01 9.39
N CYS A 86 7.40 6.36 8.22
CA CYS A 86 7.81 6.96 6.95
C CYS A 86 6.69 7.81 6.31
N LEU A 87 5.45 7.63 6.78
CA LEU A 87 4.27 8.26 6.22
C LEU A 87 3.41 8.87 7.33
N GLU A 88 3.27 10.19 7.31
CA GLU A 88 2.25 10.86 8.11
C GLU A 88 0.88 10.70 7.44
N CYS A 89 -0.16 10.46 8.25
CA CYS A 89 -1.53 10.43 7.77
C CYS A 89 -1.92 11.82 7.27
N SER A 90 -1.90 12.00 5.95
CA SER A 90 -2.19 13.26 5.28
C SER A 90 -3.55 13.23 4.60
N HIS A 91 -4.10 14.42 4.33
CA HIS A 91 -5.35 14.57 3.57
C HIS A 91 -5.32 13.83 2.23
N ASN A 92 -4.16 13.75 1.57
CA ASN A 92 -4.03 13.11 0.27
C ASN A 92 -4.15 11.57 0.33
N ILE A 93 -3.62 10.95 1.38
CA ILE A 93 -3.74 9.50 1.62
C ILE A 93 -5.19 9.15 1.91
N LEU A 94 -5.82 9.91 2.81
CA LEU A 94 -7.24 9.73 3.15
C LEU A 94 -8.14 9.94 1.93
N ARG A 95 -7.84 10.94 1.10
CA ARG A 95 -8.59 11.20 -0.14
C ARG A 95 -8.55 10.01 -1.09
N ILE A 96 -7.40 9.34 -1.24
CA ILE A 96 -7.28 8.17 -2.11
C ILE A 96 -8.01 6.97 -1.55
N LEU A 97 -7.86 6.69 -0.25
CA LEU A 97 -8.58 5.61 0.40
C LEU A 97 -10.09 5.82 0.35
N ASN A 98 -10.57 7.06 0.51
CA ASN A 98 -11.98 7.40 0.36
C ASN A 98 -12.51 7.15 -1.05
N ARG A 99 -11.71 7.39 -2.10
CA ARG A 99 -12.14 7.09 -3.47
C ARG A 99 -12.27 5.59 -3.72
N TYR A 100 -11.41 4.77 -3.11
CA TYR A 100 -11.58 3.33 -3.13
C TYR A 100 -12.82 2.89 -2.35
N TYR A 101 -13.07 3.52 -1.21
CA TYR A 101 -14.28 3.29 -0.42
C TYR A 101 -15.55 3.64 -1.21
N GLU A 102 -15.59 4.77 -1.93
CA GLU A 102 -16.72 5.16 -2.77
C GLU A 102 -17.00 4.12 -3.88
N ARG A 103 -15.94 3.54 -4.47
CA ARG A 103 -16.08 2.49 -5.49
C ARG A 103 -16.75 1.20 -4.99
N LEU A 104 -16.63 0.88 -3.71
CA LEU A 104 -17.31 -0.28 -3.11
C LEU A 104 -18.83 -0.27 -3.35
N PHE A 105 -19.43 0.92 -3.47
CA PHE A 105 -20.88 1.08 -3.62
C PHE A 105 -21.35 1.12 -5.07
N ILE A 106 -20.41 1.12 -6.03
CA ILE A 106 -20.72 1.24 -7.47
C ILE A 106 -20.65 -0.14 -8.15
N GLU A 107 -19.67 -0.96 -7.78
CA GLU A 107 -19.41 -2.23 -8.46
C GLU A 107 -20.01 -3.43 -7.71
N PRO A 108 -20.81 -4.29 -8.38
CA PRO A 108 -21.35 -5.50 -7.77
C PRO A 108 -20.25 -6.56 -7.52
N ASN A 109 -20.44 -7.42 -6.52
CA ASN A 109 -19.55 -8.53 -6.15
C ASN A 109 -18.18 -8.12 -5.58
N GLN A 110 -18.16 -7.18 -4.65
CA GLN A 110 -16.96 -6.80 -3.92
C GLN A 110 -16.39 -7.96 -3.08
N ASP A 111 -15.06 -8.09 -3.08
CA ASP A 111 -14.35 -9.03 -2.23
C ASP A 111 -13.93 -8.34 -0.93
N PHE A 112 -14.36 -8.89 0.21
CA PHE A 112 -14.07 -8.35 1.55
C PHE A 112 -13.04 -9.18 2.32
N ARG A 113 -12.34 -10.11 1.67
CA ARG A 113 -11.23 -10.84 2.29
C ARG A 113 -10.15 -9.85 2.74
N ILE A 114 -9.53 -10.12 3.90
CA ILE A 114 -8.55 -9.21 4.50
C ILE A 114 -7.31 -9.06 3.62
N LEU A 115 -6.77 -10.17 3.11
CA LEU A 115 -5.51 -10.14 2.35
C LEU A 115 -5.69 -9.72 0.90
N GLU A 116 -6.78 -10.15 0.25
CA GLU A 116 -6.96 -10.01 -1.21
C GLU A 116 -8.09 -9.06 -1.61
N GLY A 117 -8.87 -8.57 -0.65
CA GLY A 117 -10.02 -7.72 -0.90
C GLY A 117 -9.97 -6.39 -0.17
N TYR A 118 -11.10 -5.69 -0.18
CA TYR A 118 -11.29 -4.40 0.47
C TYR A 118 -11.30 -4.48 2.00
N GLY A 119 -11.48 -5.67 2.58
CA GLY A 119 -11.42 -5.84 4.03
C GLY A 119 -10.10 -5.35 4.61
N GLY A 120 -8.98 -5.63 3.93
CA GLY A 120 -7.66 -5.13 4.32
C GLY A 120 -7.53 -3.61 4.19
N MET A 121 -8.03 -3.03 3.09
CA MET A 121 -8.04 -1.59 2.89
C MET A 121 -8.84 -0.86 3.98
N LEU A 122 -10.04 -1.35 4.30
CA LEU A 122 -10.87 -0.79 5.37
C LEU A 122 -10.16 -0.85 6.71
N LEU A 123 -9.44 -1.95 6.98
CA LEU A 123 -8.63 -2.09 8.18
C LEU A 123 -7.51 -1.04 8.23
N VAL A 124 -6.81 -0.81 7.11
CA VAL A 124 -5.80 0.26 6.99
C VAL A 124 -6.42 1.63 7.25
N MET A 125 -7.57 1.93 6.65
CA MET A 125 -8.27 3.20 6.89
C MET A 125 -8.58 3.41 8.37
N LEU A 126 -9.06 2.36 9.05
CA LEU A 126 -9.33 2.40 10.49
C LEU A 126 -8.04 2.60 11.30
N ALA A 127 -6.94 1.91 10.96
CA ALA A 127 -5.65 2.07 11.62
C ALA A 127 -5.13 3.50 11.51
N LEU A 128 -5.16 4.08 10.31
CA LEU A 128 -4.77 5.47 10.07
C LEU A 128 -5.66 6.45 10.83
N HIS A 129 -6.98 6.24 10.81
CA HIS A 129 -7.94 7.13 11.49
C HIS A 129 -7.80 7.09 13.01
N MET A 130 -7.62 5.89 13.57
CA MET A 130 -7.48 5.69 15.01
C MET A 130 -6.05 5.89 15.51
N ASN A 131 -5.09 6.06 14.60
CA ASN A 131 -3.66 6.03 14.85
C ASN A 131 -3.23 4.79 15.67
N LYS A 132 -3.69 3.61 15.25
CA LYS A 132 -3.49 2.33 15.96
C LYS A 132 -3.15 1.20 15.01
N GLN A 133 -2.12 0.42 15.34
CA GLN A 133 -1.74 -0.78 14.61
C GLN A 133 -2.83 -1.86 14.67
N PHE A 134 -2.82 -2.79 13.71
CA PHE A 134 -3.74 -3.93 13.78
C PHE A 134 -3.37 -4.82 14.97
N LYS A 135 -4.39 -5.31 15.67
CA LYS A 135 -4.16 -6.42 16.61
C LYS A 135 -3.81 -7.67 15.79
N GLY A 136 -2.59 -8.17 15.96
CA GLY A 136 -2.09 -9.36 15.26
C GLY A 136 -1.38 -9.06 13.94
N ASP A 137 -0.91 -7.83 13.71
CA ASP A 137 -0.07 -7.52 12.55
C ASP A 137 1.25 -8.32 12.56
N ILE A 138 1.63 -8.97 13.67
CA ILE A 138 2.67 -10.02 13.71
C ILE A 138 2.49 -11.14 12.68
N LEU A 139 1.25 -11.44 12.26
CA LEU A 139 0.98 -12.40 11.18
C LEU A 139 1.47 -11.91 9.81
N LEU A 140 1.73 -10.61 9.69
CA LEU A 140 2.33 -9.97 8.53
C LEU A 140 3.86 -9.79 8.69
N GLY A 141 4.47 -10.41 9.71
CA GLY A 141 5.92 -10.38 9.95
C GLY A 141 6.40 -9.20 10.80
N TYR A 142 5.48 -8.40 11.32
CA TYR A 142 5.78 -7.21 12.11
C TYR A 142 6.15 -7.54 13.56
N SER A 143 7.28 -6.99 14.04
CA SER A 143 7.73 -7.04 15.44
C SER A 143 7.29 -5.83 16.27
#